data_AF-A0AA35VZS6-F1
#
_entry.id   AF-A0AA35VZS6-F1
#
_cell.length_a   1.000
_cell.length_b   1.000
_cell.length_c   1.000
_cell.angle_alpha   90.00
_cell.angle_beta   90.00
_cell.angle_gamma   90.00
#
_symmetry.space_group_name_H-M   'P 1'
#
loop_
_entity.id
_entity.type
_entity.pdbx_description
1 polymer ?
#
loop_
_entity_poly.entity_id
_entity_poly.type
_entity_poly.pdbx_seq_one_letter_code
_entity_poly.pdbx_strand_id
1 'polypeptide(L)'
;MTGGFSRSGGLQAGIDYVTNPDAIVMTIDMHLTLPPGFVEYTRRHVVQGKMGFAPMFFRLNQGYTEININGFWETLTYGLLGMYKSDWTTAGGFDVQKYTTKWGGEDWGAVDRVVTHGIELFRVRYPGLAHYFHTKKGMWDNNLQSKYNH
;
A
#
# COMPACT_ATOMS: atom_id res chain seq x y z
N MET A 1 -20.23 3.72 7.24
CA MET A 1 -19.37 4.58 6.40
C MET A 1 -20.22 5.08 5.25
N THR A 2 -20.53 6.37 5.22
CA THR A 2 -21.21 7.05 4.10
C THR A 2 -20.23 8.05 3.52
N GLY A 3 -19.83 7.87 2.26
CA GLY A 3 -18.80 8.67 1.58
C GLY A 3 -18.13 7.90 0.45
N GLY A 4 -17.46 8.63 -0.45
CA GLY A 4 -16.68 8.01 -1.54
C GLY A 4 -15.55 7.14 -1.03
N PHE A 5 -15.03 6.25 -1.88
CA PHE A 5 -13.89 5.39 -1.55
C PHE A 5 -12.68 6.25 -1.12
N SER A 6 -11.97 5.83 -0.07
CA SER A 6 -10.71 6.43 0.37
C SER A 6 -9.71 5.31 0.64
N ARG A 7 -8.60 5.29 -0.11
CA ARG A 7 -7.54 4.28 0.06
C ARG A 7 -6.87 4.42 1.42
N SER A 8 -6.50 5.64 1.80
CA SER A 8 -5.88 5.94 3.10
C SER A 8 -6.81 5.54 4.25
N GLY A 9 -8.10 5.88 4.17
CA GLY A 9 -9.10 5.53 5.17
C GLY A 9 -9.29 4.02 5.32
N GLY A 10 -9.36 3.29 4.20
CA GLY A 10 -9.46 1.82 4.21
C GLY A 10 -8.22 1.15 4.81
N LEU A 11 -7.02 1.59 4.41
CA LEU A 11 -5.76 1.07 4.94
C LEU A 11 -5.61 1.36 6.44
N GLN A 12 -5.93 2.59 6.87
CA GLN A 12 -5.88 2.98 8.27
C GLN A 12 -6.88 2.17 9.11
N ALA A 13 -8.11 2.00 8.63
CA ALA A 13 -9.11 1.18 9.32
C ALA A 13 -8.64 -0.27 9.49
N GLY A 14 -7.97 -0.84 8.48
CA GLY A 14 -7.36 -2.17 8.59
C GLY A 14 -6.22 -2.24 9.62
N ILE A 15 -5.36 -1.21 9.65
CA ILE A 15 -4.30 -1.08 10.66
C ILE A 15 -4.89 -0.97 12.06
N ASP A 16 -5.97 -0.21 12.25
CA ASP A 16 -6.61 0.02 13.55
C ASP A 16 -7.41 -1.17 14.06
N TYR A 17 -7.85 -2.05 13.16
CA TYR A 17 -8.50 -3.31 13.53
C TYR A 17 -7.54 -4.29 14.24
N VAL A 18 -6.24 -4.19 13.98
CA VAL A 18 -5.22 -5.04 14.63
C VAL A 18 -4.88 -4.48 16.00
N THR A 19 -5.19 -5.24 17.06
CA THR A 19 -4.99 -4.81 18.46
C THR A 19 -3.68 -5.27 19.08
N ASN A 20 -3.06 -6.34 18.57
CA ASN A 20 -1.78 -6.83 19.07
C ASN A 20 -0.63 -5.92 18.59
N PRO A 21 0.09 -5.21 19.50
CA PRO A 21 1.18 -4.33 19.11
C PRO A 21 2.37 -5.06 18.47
N ASP A 22 2.54 -6.35 18.79
CA ASP A 22 3.64 -7.19 18.29
C ASP A 22 3.30 -7.87 16.95
N ALA A 23 2.10 -7.62 16.41
CA ALA A 23 1.74 -8.09 15.08
C ALA A 23 2.44 -7.26 14.01
N ILE A 24 2.86 -7.93 12.92
CA ILE A 24 3.30 -7.24 11.71
C ILE A 24 2.07 -6.96 10.84
N VAL A 25 1.86 -5.70 10.48
CA VAL A 25 0.79 -5.29 9.58
C VAL A 25 1.40 -4.91 8.25
N MET A 26 1.07 -5.68 7.20
CA MET A 26 1.47 -5.45 5.83
C MET A 26 0.31 -4.83 5.05
N THR A 27 0.49 -3.61 4.56
CA THR A 27 -0.45 -2.98 3.63
C THR A 27 -0.13 -3.41 2.19
N ILE A 28 -1.17 -3.77 1.43
CA ILE A 28 -1.04 -4.23 0.04
C ILE A 28 -2.12 -3.61 -0.85
N ASP A 29 -1.88 -3.59 -2.17
CA ASP A 29 -2.90 -3.28 -3.17
C ASP A 29 -3.76 -4.53 -3.47
N MET A 30 -4.97 -4.35 -3.98
CA MET A 30 -5.96 -5.40 -4.21
C MET A 30 -5.65 -6.26 -5.45
N HIS A 31 -4.90 -5.75 -6.43
CA HIS A 31 -4.57 -6.43 -7.69
C HIS A 31 -3.10 -6.85 -7.78
N LEU A 32 -2.66 -7.65 -6.80
CA LEU A 32 -1.30 -8.17 -6.70
C LEU A 32 -1.27 -9.70 -6.73
N THR A 33 -0.29 -10.26 -7.43
CA THR A 33 0.16 -11.63 -7.23
C THR A 33 1.16 -11.66 -6.09
N LEU A 34 0.85 -12.38 -5.01
CA LEU A 34 1.77 -12.60 -3.91
C LEU A 34 2.52 -13.93 -4.13
N PRO A 35 3.86 -13.89 -4.32
CA PRO A 35 4.65 -15.09 -4.51
C PRO A 35 4.75 -15.94 -3.23
N PRO A 36 4.99 -17.26 -3.35
CA PRO A 36 5.23 -18.12 -2.20
C PRO A 36 6.33 -17.56 -1.29
N GLY A 37 6.12 -17.66 0.02
CA GLY A 37 7.07 -17.17 1.02
C GLY A 37 7.05 -15.66 1.27
N PHE A 38 6.21 -14.89 0.58
CA PHE A 38 6.13 -13.43 0.79
C PHE A 38 5.92 -13.04 2.26
N VAL A 39 5.02 -13.71 2.97
CA VAL A 39 4.76 -13.46 4.40
C VAL A 39 6.00 -13.73 5.26
N GLU A 40 6.66 -14.87 5.04
CA GLU A 40 7.87 -15.24 5.78
C GLU A 40 9.03 -14.28 5.48
N TYR A 41 9.17 -13.87 4.22
CA TYR A 41 10.17 -12.89 3.84
C TYR A 41 9.90 -11.54 4.50
N THR A 42 8.66 -11.06 4.50
CA THR A 42 8.27 -9.85 5.24
C THR A 42 8.68 -9.97 6.71
N ARG A 43 8.34 -11.09 7.37
CA ARG A 43 8.67 -11.33 8.79
C ARG A 43 10.18 -11.25 9.08
N ARG A 44 11.03 -11.70 8.15
CA ARG A 44 12.49 -11.66 8.30
C ARG A 44 13.11 -10.27 8.08
N HIS A 45 12.39 -9.37 7.42
CA HIS A 45 12.88 -8.04 7.03
C HIS A 45 12.13 -6.90 7.72
N VAL A 46 11.46 -7.20 8.83
CA VAL A 46 10.91 -6.19 9.74
C VAL A 46 11.51 -6.35 11.12
N VAL A 47 11.93 -5.24 11.72
CA VAL A 47 12.53 -5.20 13.05
C VAL A 47 11.80 -4.13 13.84
N GLN A 48 11.15 -4.52 14.93
CA GLN A 48 10.32 -3.63 15.74
C GLN A 48 11.12 -2.42 16.22
N GLY A 49 10.56 -1.23 16.05
CA GLY A 49 11.19 0.05 16.42
C GLY A 49 12.40 0.44 15.59
N LYS A 50 12.71 -0.28 14.50
CA LYS A 50 13.93 -0.02 13.70
C LYS A 50 13.72 -0.08 12.19
N MET A 51 13.02 -1.09 11.67
CA MET A 51 13.00 -1.36 10.23
C MET A 51 11.65 -1.88 9.75
N GLY A 52 11.07 -1.19 8.79
CA GLY A 52 9.93 -1.64 7.99
C GLY A 52 10.38 -2.24 6.65
N PHE A 53 9.50 -3.03 6.04
CA PHE A 53 9.69 -3.66 4.75
C PHE A 53 8.81 -3.02 3.68
N ALA A 54 9.42 -2.49 2.62
CA ALA A 54 8.72 -1.85 1.51
C ALA A 54 9.17 -2.48 0.17
N PRO A 55 8.63 -3.66 -0.20
CA PRO A 55 9.02 -4.35 -1.43
C PRO A 55 8.58 -3.57 -2.67
N MET A 56 9.46 -3.53 -3.67
CA MET A 56 9.12 -3.09 -5.02
C MET A 56 8.52 -4.27 -5.79
N PHE A 57 7.50 -3.97 -6.58
CA PHE A 57 6.76 -4.94 -7.38
C PHE A 57 6.88 -4.63 -8.87
N PHE A 58 6.65 -5.64 -9.70
CA PHE A 58 6.63 -5.48 -11.15
C PHE A 58 5.23 -5.07 -11.59
N ARG A 59 5.11 -3.93 -12.28
CA ARG A 59 3.83 -3.46 -12.81
C ARG A 59 3.64 -3.98 -14.23
N LEU A 60 2.63 -4.82 -14.42
CA LEU A 60 2.31 -5.40 -15.71
C LEU A 60 1.60 -4.38 -16.60
N ASN A 61 1.91 -4.40 -17.89
CA ASN A 61 1.16 -3.66 -18.90
C ASN A 61 -0.18 -4.36 -19.19
N GLN A 62 -1.11 -3.64 -19.82
CA GLN A 62 -2.44 -4.18 -20.14
C GLN A 62 -2.34 -5.45 -20.99
N GLY A 63 -3.05 -6.50 -20.56
CA GLY A 63 -3.10 -7.80 -21.26
C GLY A 63 -1.94 -8.74 -20.98
N TYR A 64 -0.96 -8.34 -20.15
CA TYR A 64 0.17 -9.18 -19.74
C TYR A 64 -0.07 -9.83 -18.38
N THR A 65 0.67 -10.92 -18.13
CA THR A 65 0.55 -11.74 -16.92
C THR A 65 1.93 -12.02 -16.33
N GLU A 66 1.96 -12.66 -15.17
CA GLU A 66 3.15 -13.18 -14.52
C GLU A 66 3.85 -14.30 -15.32
N ILE A 67 3.18 -14.89 -16.31
CA ILE A 67 3.73 -15.90 -17.22
C ILE A 67 4.23 -15.24 -18.52
N ASN A 68 3.45 -14.30 -19.07
CA ASN A 68 3.83 -13.50 -20.24
C ASN A 68 4.16 -12.07 -19.79
N ILE A 69 5.42 -11.84 -19.42
CA ILE A 69 5.82 -10.65 -18.68
C ILE A 69 6.14 -9.49 -19.63
N ASN A 70 5.43 -8.37 -19.45
CA ASN A 70 5.78 -7.07 -20.02
C ASN A 70 5.32 -5.95 -19.08
N GLY A 71 6.17 -4.96 -18.87
CA GLY A 71 5.94 -3.95 -17.85
C GLY A 71 7.24 -3.34 -17.34
N PHE A 72 7.21 -2.84 -16.11
CA PHE A 72 8.38 -2.23 -15.47
C PHE A 72 8.36 -2.41 -13.95
N TRP A 73 9.53 -2.31 -13.32
CA TRP A 73 9.63 -2.25 -11.87
C TRP A 73 9.11 -0.90 -11.36
N GLU A 74 8.10 -0.93 -10.49
CA GLU A 74 7.59 0.28 -9.84
C GLU A 74 8.48 0.61 -8.64
N THR A 75 9.53 1.39 -8.88
CA THR A 75 10.57 1.67 -7.87
C THR A 75 10.26 2.89 -7.01
N LEU A 76 9.28 3.72 -7.39
CA LEU A 76 9.02 5.01 -6.74
C LEU A 76 7.86 4.95 -5.74
N THR A 77 7.01 3.94 -5.80
CA THR A 77 5.90 3.81 -4.85
C THR A 77 6.32 3.16 -3.53
N TYR A 78 5.53 3.44 -2.50
CA TYR A 78 5.52 2.71 -1.23
C TYR A 78 4.13 2.12 -0.97
N GLY A 79 3.40 1.80 -2.05
CA GLY A 79 2.06 1.23 -1.97
C GLY A 79 1.97 -0.08 -1.19
N LEU A 80 3.11 -0.73 -0.93
CA LEU A 80 3.29 -1.85 -0.03
C LEU A 80 4.25 -1.43 1.10
N LEU A 81 3.79 -1.56 2.35
CA LEU A 81 4.60 -1.32 3.54
C LEU A 81 4.17 -2.26 4.66
N GLY A 82 5.15 -2.99 5.22
CA GLY A 82 5.01 -3.87 6.36
C GLY A 82 5.88 -3.43 7.52
N MET A 83 5.32 -3.33 8.71
CA MET A 83 6.03 -2.97 9.95
C MET A 83 5.20 -3.42 11.14
N TYR A 84 5.77 -3.38 12.34
CA TYR A 84 5.04 -3.75 13.56
C TYR A 84 3.87 -2.80 13.80
N LYS A 85 2.79 -3.30 14.39
CA LYS A 85 1.61 -2.49 14.76
C LYS A 85 1.99 -1.41 15.75
N SER A 86 2.91 -1.66 16.68
CA SER A 86 3.51 -0.64 17.54
C SER A 86 4.11 0.50 16.73
N ASP A 87 4.87 0.19 15.69
CA ASP A 87 5.56 1.18 14.87
C ASP A 87 4.57 1.97 14.02
N TRP A 88 3.53 1.31 13.50
CA TRP A 88 2.44 1.98 12.77
C TRP A 88 1.76 3.01 13.64
N THR A 89 1.58 2.68 14.91
CA THR A 89 0.92 3.54 15.90
C THR A 89 1.83 4.72 16.26
N THR A 90 3.11 4.47 16.53
CA THR A 90 4.10 5.52 16.84
C THR A 90 4.29 6.48 15.67
N ALA A 91 4.30 5.99 14.42
CA ALA A 91 4.40 6.83 13.22
C ALA A 91 3.10 7.60 12.89
N GLY A 92 1.98 7.28 13.56
CA GLY A 92 0.68 7.94 13.32
C GLY A 92 -0.08 7.47 12.08
N GLY A 93 0.33 6.35 11.47
CA GLY A 93 -0.38 5.72 10.35
C GLY A 93 -0.53 6.57 9.09
N PHE A 94 -1.63 6.35 8.35
CA PHE A 94 -2.01 7.12 7.17
C PHE A 94 -2.77 8.39 7.56
N ASP A 95 -2.53 9.46 6.81
CA ASP A 95 -3.26 10.72 6.96
C ASP A 95 -4.60 10.68 6.22
N VAL A 96 -5.62 10.21 6.93
CA VAL A 96 -6.97 10.07 6.40
C VAL A 96 -7.68 11.40 6.14
N GLN A 97 -7.21 12.50 6.74
CA GLN A 97 -7.78 13.84 6.54
C GLN A 97 -7.21 14.53 5.30
N LYS A 98 -5.91 14.39 5.06
CA LYS A 98 -5.23 14.99 3.90
C LYS A 98 -5.53 14.22 2.61
N TYR A 99 -5.62 12.90 2.67
CA TYR A 99 -5.78 12.04 1.48
C TYR A 99 -7.18 11.42 1.41
N THR A 100 -8.19 12.26 1.18
CA THR A 100 -9.60 11.82 1.21
C THR A 100 -10.10 11.28 -0.13
N THR A 101 -10.01 12.06 -1.21
CA THR A 101 -10.72 11.80 -2.47
C THR A 101 -9.86 11.89 -3.73
N LYS A 102 -8.54 11.95 -3.59
CA LYS A 102 -7.60 11.99 -4.72
C LYS A 102 -6.67 10.78 -4.68
N TRP A 103 -6.30 10.28 -5.87
CA TRP A 103 -5.36 9.18 -6.02
C TRP A 103 -3.91 9.67 -5.86
N GLY A 104 -3.17 9.06 -4.94
CA GLY A 104 -1.73 9.15 -4.84
C GLY A 104 -1.20 10.14 -3.80
N GLY A 105 0.00 9.86 -3.30
CA GLY A 105 0.74 10.67 -2.33
C GLY A 105 0.51 10.27 -0.87
N GLU A 106 -0.48 9.44 -0.58
CA GLU A 106 -0.75 8.92 0.76
C GLU A 106 0.31 7.93 1.24
N ASP A 107 0.88 7.15 0.32
CA ASP A 107 1.99 6.23 0.58
C ASP A 107 3.26 7.00 0.96
N TRP A 108 3.59 8.05 0.20
CA TRP A 108 4.66 8.98 0.54
C TRP A 108 4.42 9.70 1.87
N GLY A 109 3.19 10.13 2.13
CA GLY A 109 2.84 10.79 3.39
C GLY A 109 2.94 9.86 4.61
N ALA A 110 2.65 8.56 4.46
CA ALA A 110 2.86 7.58 5.51
C ALA A 110 4.38 7.33 5.72
N VAL A 111 5.13 7.18 4.63
CA VAL A 111 6.59 6.93 4.69
C VAL A 111 7.36 8.08 5.29
N ASP A 112 7.02 9.32 4.94
CA ASP A 112 7.62 10.51 5.54
C ASP A 112 7.51 10.48 7.07
N ARG A 113 6.33 10.10 7.59
CA ARG A 113 6.12 9.91 9.03
C ARG A 113 6.93 8.76 9.60
N VAL A 114 6.95 7.61 8.93
CA VAL A 114 7.69 6.42 9.37
C VAL A 114 9.19 6.74 9.50
N VAL A 115 9.78 7.37 8.49
CA VAL A 115 11.20 7.74 8.47
C VAL A 115 11.52 8.84 9.49
N THR A 116 10.66 9.86 9.63
CA THR A 116 10.85 10.91 10.65
C THR A 116 10.76 10.39 12.09
N HIS A 117 10.11 9.25 12.32
CA HIS A 117 10.08 8.55 13.61
C HIS A 117 11.21 7.51 13.77
N GLY A 118 12.22 7.54 12.89
CA GLY A 118 13.44 6.73 13.02
C GLY A 118 13.32 5.29 12.54
N ILE A 119 12.24 4.94 11.84
CA ILE A 119 12.09 3.61 11.23
C ILE A 119 12.69 3.64 9.82
N GLU A 120 13.73 2.84 9.61
CA GLU A 120 14.35 2.64 8.29
C GLU A 120 13.48 1.75 7.41
N LEU A 121 13.61 1.88 6.08
CA LEU A 121 12.87 1.06 5.13
C LEU A 121 13.79 0.16 4.32
N PHE A 122 13.64 -1.15 4.48
CA PHE A 122 14.26 -2.12 3.60
C PHE A 122 13.47 -2.23 2.30
N ARG A 123 14.11 -1.88 1.18
CA ARG A 123 13.52 -1.92 -0.16
C ARG A 123 14.28 -2.89 -1.06
N VAL A 124 13.55 -3.81 -1.69
CA VAL A 124 14.11 -4.78 -2.63
C VAL A 124 13.12 -5.04 -3.77
N ARG A 125 13.61 -5.34 -4.97
CA ARG A 125 12.78 -5.86 -6.06
C ARG A 125 12.42 -7.29 -5.71
N TYR A 126 11.15 -7.57 -5.43
CA TYR A 126 10.72 -8.91 -5.03
C TYR A 126 10.24 -9.70 -6.26
N PRO A 127 10.99 -10.71 -6.75
CA PRO A 127 10.58 -11.47 -7.94
C PRO A 127 9.24 -12.20 -7.73
N GLY A 128 8.39 -12.19 -8.76
CA GLY A 128 7.05 -12.79 -8.71
C GLY A 128 5.99 -11.95 -8.00
N LEU A 129 6.37 -10.84 -7.36
CA LEU A 129 5.43 -9.85 -6.86
C LEU A 129 5.02 -8.93 -8.02
N ALA A 130 3.83 -9.15 -8.58
CA ALA A 130 3.35 -8.46 -9.77
C ALA A 130 2.04 -7.74 -9.52
N HIS A 131 1.89 -6.53 -10.05
CA HIS A 131 0.67 -5.74 -10.00
C HIS A 131 0.02 -5.74 -11.38
N TYR A 132 -1.24 -6.16 -11.45
CA TYR A 132 -1.96 -6.19 -12.72
C TYR A 132 -2.42 -4.80 -13.11
N PHE A 133 -2.31 -4.52 -14.41
CA PHE A 133 -2.85 -3.31 -14.98
C PHE A 133 -4.34 -3.17 -14.63
N HIS A 134 -4.69 -2.02 -14.04
CA HIS A 134 -6.08 -1.59 -13.91
C HIS A 134 -6.21 -0.12 -14.30
N THR A 135 -7.37 0.22 -14.86
CA THR A 135 -7.67 1.59 -15.24
C THR A 135 -8.10 2.39 -14.01
N LYS A 136 -7.66 3.65 -13.94
CA LYS A 136 -8.07 4.58 -12.87
C LYS A 136 -9.34 5.37 -13.20
N LYS A 137 -9.91 5.14 -14.39
CA LYS A 137 -11.05 5.90 -14.92
C LYS A 137 -12.29 5.62 -14.07
N GLY A 138 -12.96 6.67 -13.59
CA GLY A 138 -14.20 6.55 -12.82
C GLY A 138 -14.04 6.24 -11.32
N MET A 139 -12.83 5.98 -10.80
CA MET A 139 -12.64 5.72 -9.36
C MET A 139 -12.74 6.98 -8.48
N TRP A 140 -12.48 8.16 -9.05
CA TRP A 140 -12.39 9.43 -8.32
C TRP A 140 -13.05 10.61 -9.07
N ASP A 141 -13.75 10.32 -10.18
CA ASP A 141 -14.49 11.33 -10.93
C ASP A 141 -15.84 11.60 -10.25
N ASN A 142 -15.90 12.67 -9.45
CA ASN A 142 -17.15 13.19 -8.87
C ASN A 142 -18.18 13.64 -9.91
N ASN A 143 -17.85 13.64 -11.21
CA ASN A 143 -18.69 14.12 -12.30
C ASN A 143 -19.64 13.06 -12.90
N LEU A 144 -19.63 11.82 -12.42
CA LEU A 144 -20.54 10.77 -12.91
C LEU A 144 -21.84 10.63 -12.09
N GLN A 145 -21.90 11.19 -10.87
CA GLN A 145 -23.14 11.19 -10.08
C GLN A 145 -24.18 12.22 -10.54
N SER A 146 -23.80 13.23 -11.35
CA SER A 146 -24.76 14.24 -11.83
C SER A 146 -25.42 13.92 -13.17
N LYS A 147 -25.09 12.79 -13.82
CA LYS A 147 -25.57 12.46 -15.18
C LYS A 147 -26.69 11.41 -15.25
N TYR A 148 -27.18 10.92 -14.12
CA TYR A 148 -28.27 9.93 -14.08
C TYR A 148 -29.45 10.33 -13.19
N ASN A 149 -29.55 11.61 -12.81
CA ASN A 149 -30.74 12.18 -12.19
C ASN A 149 -31.53 12.99 -13.23
N HIS A 150 -32.13 12.30 -14.21
CA HIS A 150 -33.26 12.79 -15.01
C HIS A 150 -34.28 11.67 -15.15
#